data_AF-A0AA35WI32-F1
#
_entry.id   AF-A0AA35WI32-F1
#
_cell.length_a   1.000
_cell.length_b   1.000
_cell.length_c   1.000
_cell.angle_alpha   90.00
_cell.angle_beta   90.00
_cell.angle_gamma   90.00
#
_symmetry.space_group_name_H-M   'P 1'
#
loop_
_entity.id
_entity.type
_entity.pdbx_description
1 polymer ?
#
loop_
_entity_poly.entity_id
_entity_poly.type
_entity_poly.pdbx_seq_one_letter_code
_entity_poly.pdbx_strand_id
1 'polypeptide(L)'
;MRELPRYIIFGLDQTIMERVCSIPVVRALALVAILYQCATAAADHAAAAGAVHNKRGDSCPLIMGRDDICNLDYNQITWPGTHNSGSGFNGPLVFRNGFPTPGCVYRNQDLNYTAQLDFGIRWFDIDLCWVTDGEATTAVSAGLWTCHSNGYAGKVDEILRQVNDWLNMSPNYFEIVSLFFNGDYDRSRSEPIANALNELLESYWTVQPLKTKRSRPFLTMNSAFNTTGEWPTLILAANRNERVFVFVHESLQLGDQPWAHDPVPSTSPSQVIKDSCDGLIDFSRGACNVCTDLWAIDAIGSRGNCIYRTAEICNTITYNVTRDCLDLRMEYGKTLNVIEVDFPDRAPEGLSVVDIANKFNTRNYEFFFINTPTELPNATECTPDFTPTPSPSPTPRPATYCDALKQIAEMPLYYFQCSPNEACDTLLCPTDLFADGFLYSIDISVVRECNMDAAFAMEIFTPLGGSAGRVEANTTGVYLLLAFPLVITIDQMEDAIGVGVSTIFLIPLHKRCYSIIIVQVVINTGDNRGVDNTVLTYTVIPLPTAPECPTSGVSGVVVSLAHLLLPLALVLLL
;
A
#
# COMPACT_ATOMS: atom_id res chain seq x y z
N MET A 1 -38.22 6.87 -4.88
CA MET A 1 -39.02 8.10 -5.09
C MET A 1 -38.16 9.36 -4.88
N ARG A 2 -37.19 9.62 -5.77
CA ARG A 2 -36.45 10.89 -5.79
C ARG A 2 -36.30 11.32 -7.24
N GLU A 3 -37.36 11.88 -7.80
CA GLU A 3 -37.35 12.85 -8.91
C GLU A 3 -38.80 13.35 -9.07
N LEU A 4 -39.12 14.43 -8.35
CA LEU A 4 -40.23 15.33 -8.66
C LEU A 4 -39.63 16.74 -8.64
N PRO A 5 -39.93 17.59 -9.64
CA PRO A 5 -39.14 18.77 -9.91
C PRO A 5 -39.44 19.88 -8.89
N ARG A 6 -38.38 20.55 -8.43
CA ARG A 6 -38.45 21.82 -7.70
C ARG A 6 -39.00 22.90 -8.65
N TYR A 7 -40.31 23.03 -8.71
CA TYR A 7 -40.95 24.23 -9.24
C TYR A 7 -42.00 24.77 -8.26
N ILE A 8 -41.73 26.00 -7.83
CA ILE A 8 -42.65 26.99 -7.26
C ILE A 8 -43.14 26.70 -5.83
N ILE A 9 -42.30 27.01 -4.83
CA ILE A 9 -42.77 27.59 -3.55
C ILE A 9 -41.80 28.69 -3.13
N PHE A 10 -41.89 29.85 -3.79
CA PHE A 10 -41.43 31.12 -3.22
C PHE A 10 -42.65 32.05 -3.20
N GLY A 11 -43.04 32.50 -2.00
CA GLY A 11 -44.00 33.59 -1.84
C GLY A 11 -45.41 33.22 -1.41
N LEU A 12 -45.62 32.18 -0.60
CA LEU A 12 -46.87 32.09 0.16
C LEU A 12 -46.71 32.84 1.48
N ASP A 13 -47.45 33.94 1.59
CA ASP A 13 -47.68 34.70 2.80
C ASP A 13 -48.02 33.73 3.96
N GLN A 14 -47.35 33.90 5.10
CA GLN A 14 -47.52 33.11 6.31
C GLN A 14 -49.00 33.01 6.74
N THR A 15 -49.79 34.04 6.42
CA THR A 15 -51.24 34.11 6.65
C THR A 15 -52.05 33.12 5.78
N ILE A 16 -51.56 32.78 4.58
CA ILE A 16 -52.19 31.79 3.69
C ILE A 16 -51.87 30.37 4.18
N MET A 17 -50.64 30.12 4.64
CA MET A 17 -50.28 28.83 5.25
C MET A 17 -51.10 28.54 6.51
N GLU A 18 -51.35 29.54 7.36
CA GLU A 18 -52.24 29.38 8.53
C GLU A 18 -53.69 29.08 8.13
N ARG A 19 -54.19 29.71 7.05
CA ARG A 19 -55.54 29.43 6.54
C ARG A 19 -55.65 28.05 5.90
N VAL A 20 -54.68 27.63 5.10
CA VAL A 20 -54.67 26.29 4.47
C VAL A 20 -54.54 25.20 5.53
N CYS A 21 -53.70 25.39 6.55
CA CYS A 21 -53.59 24.47 7.68
C CYS A 21 -54.80 24.50 8.63
N SER A 22 -55.70 25.49 8.53
CA SER A 22 -56.97 25.51 9.27
C SER A 22 -58.10 24.75 8.58
N ILE A 23 -57.92 24.34 7.31
CA ILE A 23 -58.92 23.56 6.56
C ILE A 23 -58.96 22.14 7.16
N PRO A 24 -60.10 21.67 7.68
CA PRO A 24 -60.21 20.36 8.34
C PRO A 24 -59.74 19.19 7.46
N VAL A 25 -59.94 19.29 6.15
CA VAL A 25 -59.51 18.27 5.17
C VAL A 25 -57.99 18.19 5.06
N VAL A 26 -57.26 19.31 5.11
CA VAL A 26 -55.79 19.34 5.05
C VAL A 26 -55.21 18.74 6.33
N ARG A 27 -55.80 19.04 7.49
CA ARG A 27 -55.43 18.40 8.77
C ARG A 27 -55.70 16.90 8.75
N ALA A 28 -56.83 16.46 8.21
CA ALA A 28 -57.15 15.05 8.09
C ALA A 28 -56.19 14.31 7.17
N LEU A 29 -55.82 14.89 6.03
CA LEU A 29 -54.85 14.29 5.09
C LEU A 29 -53.43 14.25 5.67
N ALA A 30 -52.99 15.30 6.35
CA ALA A 30 -51.71 15.30 7.06
C ALA A 30 -51.69 14.25 8.19
N LEU A 31 -52.78 14.11 8.94
CA LEU A 31 -52.92 13.08 9.97
C LEU A 31 -52.89 11.67 9.37
N VAL A 32 -53.55 11.44 8.23
CA VAL A 32 -53.51 10.15 7.52
C VAL A 32 -52.10 9.83 7.02
N ALA A 33 -51.37 10.81 6.48
CA ALA A 33 -49.99 10.63 6.04
C ALA A 33 -49.05 10.29 7.22
N ILE A 34 -49.20 10.98 8.35
CA ILE A 34 -48.44 10.70 9.58
C ILE A 34 -48.80 9.31 10.13
N LEU A 35 -50.09 8.97 10.21
CA LEU A 35 -50.53 7.65 10.66
C LEU A 35 -50.06 6.54 9.73
N TYR A 36 -50.02 6.77 8.43
CA TYR A 36 -49.46 5.83 7.45
C TYR A 36 -47.96 5.62 7.66
N GLN A 37 -47.19 6.71 7.83
CA GLN A 37 -45.75 6.62 8.14
C GLN A 37 -45.47 5.94 9.48
N CYS A 38 -46.26 6.22 10.51
CA CYS A 38 -46.17 5.54 11.80
C CYS A 38 -46.53 4.06 11.68
N ALA A 39 -47.54 3.71 10.88
CA ALA A 39 -47.94 2.32 10.66
C ALA A 39 -46.89 1.53 9.88
N THR A 40 -46.24 2.12 8.86
CA THR A 40 -45.14 1.47 8.14
C THR A 40 -43.92 1.30 9.03
N ALA A 41 -43.53 2.34 9.78
CA ALA A 41 -42.43 2.25 10.73
C ALA A 41 -42.69 1.21 11.83
N ALA A 42 -43.93 1.14 12.34
CA ALA A 42 -44.33 0.14 13.33
C ALA A 42 -44.38 -1.28 12.75
N ALA A 43 -44.75 -1.45 11.48
CA ALA A 43 -44.69 -2.74 10.79
C ALA A 43 -43.24 -3.20 10.57
N ASP A 44 -42.34 -2.29 10.19
CA ASP A 44 -40.91 -2.58 10.04
C ASP A 44 -40.27 -2.92 11.39
N HIS A 45 -40.62 -2.18 12.46
CA HIS A 45 -40.18 -2.47 13.82
C HIS A 45 -40.78 -3.77 14.37
N ALA A 46 -42.03 -4.11 14.07
CA ALA A 46 -42.66 -5.36 14.48
C ALA A 46 -42.08 -6.56 13.72
N ALA A 47 -41.70 -6.39 12.44
CA ALA A 47 -40.98 -7.39 11.67
C ALA A 47 -39.56 -7.61 12.24
N ALA A 48 -38.87 -6.53 12.64
CA ALA A 48 -37.58 -6.60 13.32
C ALA A 48 -37.68 -7.24 14.71
N ALA A 49 -38.66 -6.84 15.53
CA ALA A 49 -38.87 -7.37 16.88
C ALA A 49 -39.37 -8.83 16.88
N GLY A 50 -40.13 -9.24 15.87
CA GLY A 50 -40.55 -10.63 15.66
C GLY A 50 -39.38 -11.55 15.29
N ALA A 51 -38.34 -11.03 14.61
CA ALA A 51 -37.13 -11.78 14.29
C ALA A 51 -36.26 -12.05 15.54
N VAL A 52 -36.30 -11.18 16.56
CA VAL A 52 -35.49 -11.32 17.77
C VAL A 52 -35.95 -12.45 18.69
N HIS A 53 -37.22 -12.88 18.61
CA HIS A 53 -37.80 -13.89 19.50
C HIS A 53 -37.99 -15.30 18.90
N ASN A 54 -37.67 -15.52 17.63
CA ASN A 54 -37.71 -16.85 16.99
C ASN A 54 -36.33 -17.55 16.96
N LYS A 55 -35.48 -17.30 17.96
CA LYS A 55 -34.07 -17.72 18.10
C LYS A 55 -33.78 -19.24 18.15
N ARG A 56 -34.72 -20.13 17.84
CA ARG A 56 -34.51 -21.61 17.93
C ARG A 56 -35.04 -22.45 16.76
N GLY A 57 -35.63 -21.84 15.73
CA GLY A 57 -36.24 -22.59 14.62
C GLY A 57 -35.37 -22.71 13.38
N ASP A 58 -34.71 -21.62 12.98
CA ASP A 58 -33.86 -21.60 11.80
C ASP A 58 -32.40 -21.71 12.25
N SER A 59 -31.77 -22.84 11.97
CA SER A 59 -30.35 -23.04 12.21
C SER A 59 -29.58 -21.95 11.46
N CYS A 60 -28.83 -21.14 12.19
CA CYS A 60 -27.90 -20.20 11.60
C CYS A 60 -27.02 -20.92 10.55
N PRO A 61 -26.91 -20.40 9.31
CA PRO A 61 -26.01 -20.99 8.33
C PRO A 61 -24.56 -20.83 8.78
N LEU A 62 -23.69 -21.74 8.33
CA LEU A 62 -22.25 -21.57 8.52
C LEU A 62 -21.76 -20.38 7.69
N ILE A 63 -21.16 -19.40 8.34
CA ILE A 63 -20.47 -18.26 7.75
C ILE A 63 -19.04 -18.29 8.28
N MET A 64 -18.04 -18.32 7.39
CA MET A 64 -16.65 -18.62 7.75
C MET A 64 -16.52 -19.94 8.54
N GLY A 65 -17.34 -20.93 8.19
CA GLY A 65 -17.38 -22.22 8.88
C GLY A 65 -18.01 -22.20 10.28
N ARG A 66 -18.72 -21.13 10.67
CA ARG A 66 -19.30 -20.94 12.02
C ARG A 66 -20.76 -20.55 12.00
N ASP A 67 -21.55 -21.11 12.91
CA ASP A 67 -22.99 -20.84 13.08
C ASP A 67 -23.32 -19.98 14.31
N ASP A 68 -22.34 -19.64 15.14
CA ASP A 68 -22.55 -18.76 16.29
C ASP A 68 -22.50 -17.28 15.89
N ILE A 69 -21.71 -16.93 14.86
CA ILE A 69 -21.45 -15.54 14.49
C ILE A 69 -22.47 -14.91 13.52
N CYS A 70 -23.40 -15.67 12.91
CA CYS A 70 -24.21 -15.08 11.84
C CYS A 70 -25.19 -13.99 12.33
N ASN A 71 -25.47 -13.94 13.63
CA ASN A 71 -26.32 -12.91 14.23
C ASN A 71 -25.54 -11.69 14.69
N LEU A 72 -24.21 -11.69 14.56
CA LEU A 72 -23.39 -10.51 14.79
C LEU A 72 -23.53 -9.55 13.61
N ASP A 73 -23.45 -8.26 13.90
CA ASP A 73 -23.38 -7.21 12.89
C ASP A 73 -22.04 -7.27 12.16
N TYR A 74 -22.00 -6.81 10.91
CA TYR A 74 -20.78 -6.80 10.11
C TYR A 74 -19.58 -6.15 10.83
N ASN A 75 -19.81 -5.06 11.57
CA ASN A 75 -18.79 -4.35 12.34
C ASN A 75 -18.47 -4.98 13.71
N GLN A 76 -19.03 -6.14 14.03
CA GLN A 76 -18.74 -6.92 15.24
C GLN A 76 -17.89 -8.16 14.93
N ILE A 77 -17.48 -8.33 13.66
CA ILE A 77 -16.65 -9.44 13.19
C ILE A 77 -15.21 -8.99 13.03
N THR A 78 -14.29 -9.90 13.36
CA THR A 78 -12.88 -9.86 12.96
C THR A 78 -12.71 -10.67 11.68
N TRP A 79 -12.36 -10.01 10.59
CA TRP A 79 -12.15 -10.57 9.27
C TRP A 79 -10.68 -10.95 9.07
N PRO A 80 -10.38 -12.19 8.66
CA PRO A 80 -9.05 -12.53 8.18
C PRO A 80 -8.81 -11.90 6.81
N GLY A 81 -7.77 -11.09 6.71
CA GLY A 81 -7.46 -10.29 5.53
C GLY A 81 -6.05 -10.48 5.00
N THR A 82 -5.85 -10.04 3.76
CA THR A 82 -4.57 -10.02 3.08
C THR A 82 -4.22 -8.61 2.63
N HIS A 83 -3.03 -8.15 2.98
CA HIS A 83 -2.47 -6.88 2.52
C HIS A 83 -2.04 -7.00 1.06
N ASN A 84 -2.31 -5.97 0.26
CA ASN A 84 -2.04 -5.94 -1.18
C ASN A 84 -2.36 -7.29 -1.86
N SER A 85 -3.60 -7.74 -1.66
CA SER A 85 -4.14 -9.05 -2.07
C SER A 85 -3.96 -9.33 -3.55
N GLY A 86 -3.94 -8.26 -4.36
CA GLY A 86 -3.73 -8.30 -5.78
C GLY A 86 -2.27 -8.53 -6.18
N SER A 87 -1.30 -8.48 -5.27
CA SER A 87 0.12 -8.62 -5.62
C SER A 87 0.56 -10.08 -5.63
N GLY A 88 0.58 -10.70 -6.82
CA GLY A 88 1.05 -12.07 -7.04
C GLY A 88 -0.04 -13.12 -7.22
N PHE A 89 -1.31 -12.71 -7.17
CA PHE A 89 -2.48 -13.59 -7.31
C PHE A 89 -2.58 -14.29 -8.67
N ASN A 90 -2.04 -13.66 -9.72
CA ASN A 90 -2.08 -14.14 -11.10
C ASN A 90 -0.68 -14.42 -11.65
N GLY A 91 0.19 -14.96 -10.79
CA GLY A 91 1.58 -15.26 -11.12
C GLY A 91 2.54 -14.11 -10.82
N PRO A 92 3.77 -14.15 -11.38
CA PRO A 92 4.77 -13.11 -11.16
C PRO A 92 4.27 -11.74 -11.66
N LEU A 93 4.55 -10.70 -10.88
CA LEU A 93 4.30 -9.33 -11.34
C LEU A 93 5.27 -8.97 -12.46
N VAL A 94 4.83 -8.08 -13.34
CA VAL A 94 5.64 -7.54 -14.44
C VAL A 94 5.68 -6.03 -14.37
N PHE A 95 6.82 -5.42 -14.70
CA PHE A 95 6.90 -3.99 -14.93
C PHE A 95 6.05 -3.59 -16.15
N ARG A 96 5.77 -2.30 -16.28
CA ARG A 96 5.00 -1.75 -17.42
C ARG A 96 5.56 -2.15 -18.79
N ASN A 97 6.88 -2.31 -18.90
CA ASN A 97 7.58 -2.75 -20.13
C ASN A 97 7.52 -4.27 -20.37
N GLY A 98 6.83 -5.03 -19.52
CA GLY A 98 6.64 -6.48 -19.61
C GLY A 98 7.74 -7.33 -18.99
N PHE A 99 8.82 -6.74 -18.45
CA PHE A 99 9.85 -7.50 -17.74
C PHE A 99 9.35 -7.95 -16.36
N PRO A 100 9.67 -9.17 -15.89
CA PRO A 100 9.31 -9.62 -14.54
C PRO A 100 9.88 -8.71 -13.46
N THR A 101 9.09 -8.40 -12.43
CA THR A 101 9.60 -7.69 -11.26
C THR A 101 10.32 -8.65 -10.29
N PRO A 102 11.22 -8.14 -9.44
CA PRO A 102 11.78 -8.94 -8.35
C PRO A 102 10.69 -9.34 -7.35
N GLY A 103 10.23 -10.59 -7.38
CA GLY A 103 9.19 -11.08 -6.47
C GLY A 103 9.51 -10.87 -4.98
N CYS A 104 10.79 -10.77 -4.63
CA CYS A 104 11.27 -10.43 -3.28
C CYS A 104 10.69 -9.10 -2.74
N VAL A 105 10.53 -8.09 -3.60
CA VAL A 105 10.14 -6.72 -3.21
C VAL A 105 8.71 -6.40 -3.62
N TYR A 106 8.21 -7.08 -4.64
CA TYR A 106 6.91 -6.75 -5.23
C TYR A 106 5.79 -7.65 -4.77
N ARG A 107 6.05 -8.93 -4.49
CA ARG A 107 4.99 -9.94 -4.31
C ARG A 107 4.57 -10.06 -2.85
N ASN A 108 3.26 -10.02 -2.60
CA ASN A 108 2.67 -10.17 -1.27
C ASN A 108 1.91 -11.50 -1.09
N GLN A 109 1.45 -12.09 -2.19
CA GLN A 109 0.60 -13.28 -2.17
C GLN A 109 1.10 -14.35 -3.15
N ASP A 110 1.07 -15.62 -2.73
CA ASP A 110 1.29 -16.78 -3.61
C ASP A 110 -0.02 -17.36 -4.16
N LEU A 111 -1.12 -17.11 -3.46
CA LEU A 111 -2.44 -17.65 -3.74
C LEU A 111 -3.24 -16.71 -4.65
N ASN A 112 -3.99 -17.29 -5.59
CA ASN A 112 -5.04 -16.55 -6.30
C ASN A 112 -6.25 -16.29 -5.35
N TYR A 113 -7.19 -15.44 -5.76
CA TYR A 113 -8.33 -15.08 -4.90
C TYR A 113 -9.20 -16.29 -4.53
N THR A 114 -9.40 -17.23 -5.46
CA THR A 114 -10.15 -18.46 -5.14
C THR A 114 -9.46 -19.26 -4.02
N ALA A 115 -8.14 -19.42 -4.10
CA ALA A 115 -7.36 -20.14 -3.10
C ALA A 115 -7.27 -19.37 -1.76
N GLN A 116 -7.20 -18.04 -1.79
CA GLN A 116 -7.29 -17.22 -0.57
C GLN A 116 -8.67 -17.36 0.10
N LEU A 117 -9.75 -17.36 -0.69
CA LEU A 117 -11.11 -17.61 -0.20
C LEU A 117 -11.24 -19.03 0.39
N ASP A 118 -10.73 -20.05 -0.29
CA ASP A 118 -10.72 -21.43 0.20
C ASP A 118 -9.86 -21.59 1.47
N PHE A 119 -8.79 -20.81 1.61
CA PHE A 119 -7.96 -20.76 2.82
C PHE A 119 -8.72 -20.13 4.00
N GLY A 120 -9.72 -19.30 3.73
CA GLY A 120 -10.56 -18.64 4.74
C GLY A 120 -10.44 -17.12 4.78
N ILE A 121 -9.69 -16.50 3.86
CA ILE A 121 -9.62 -15.03 3.74
C ILE A 121 -10.97 -14.48 3.30
N ARG A 122 -11.39 -13.37 3.91
CA ARG A 122 -12.66 -12.69 3.61
C ARG A 122 -12.51 -11.18 3.41
N TRP A 123 -11.33 -10.64 3.67
CA TRP A 123 -11.00 -9.24 3.46
C TRP A 123 -9.82 -9.10 2.51
N PHE A 124 -9.98 -8.32 1.45
CA PHE A 124 -8.94 -8.14 0.44
C PHE A 124 -8.60 -6.67 0.28
N ASP A 125 -7.40 -6.28 0.69
CA ASP A 125 -6.80 -4.98 0.40
C ASP A 125 -6.25 -4.95 -1.04
N ILE A 126 -6.65 -3.98 -1.86
CA ILE A 126 -6.45 -3.98 -3.32
C ILE A 126 -5.92 -2.62 -3.80
N ASP A 127 -4.64 -2.60 -4.11
CA ASP A 127 -3.96 -1.50 -4.80
C ASP A 127 -4.31 -1.49 -6.30
N LEU A 128 -4.48 -0.30 -6.87
CA LEU A 128 -4.98 -0.12 -8.24
C LEU A 128 -4.03 0.66 -9.14
N CYS A 129 -3.81 0.16 -10.35
CA CYS A 129 -3.10 0.88 -11.40
C CYS A 129 -3.89 0.91 -12.71
N TRP A 130 -3.60 1.93 -13.52
CA TRP A 130 -4.15 2.06 -14.86
C TRP A 130 -3.10 1.91 -15.94
N VAL A 131 -3.47 1.23 -17.03
CA VAL A 131 -2.64 1.08 -18.22
C VAL A 131 -3.41 1.65 -19.40
N THR A 132 -2.86 2.65 -20.07
CA THR A 132 -3.49 3.21 -21.28
C THR A 132 -3.22 2.34 -22.51
N ASP A 133 -3.99 2.53 -23.58
CA ASP A 133 -3.80 1.81 -24.85
C ASP A 133 -2.38 1.96 -25.43
N GLY A 134 -1.77 3.13 -25.27
CA GLY A 134 -0.39 3.38 -25.72
C GLY A 134 0.70 2.78 -24.83
N GLU A 135 0.36 2.40 -23.61
CA GLU A 135 1.28 1.78 -22.64
C GLU A 135 1.14 0.25 -22.62
N ALA A 136 0.15 -0.29 -23.33
CA ALA A 136 -0.11 -1.72 -23.38
C ALA A 136 1.05 -2.46 -24.07
N THR A 137 1.42 -3.59 -23.49
CA THR A 137 2.44 -4.52 -24.01
C THR A 137 1.83 -5.90 -24.23
N THR A 138 2.61 -6.87 -24.71
CA THR A 138 2.19 -8.27 -24.79
C THR A 138 1.94 -8.90 -23.42
N ALA A 139 2.50 -8.34 -22.34
CA ALA A 139 2.34 -8.83 -20.98
C ALA A 139 1.26 -8.07 -20.20
N VAL A 140 1.06 -6.79 -20.51
CA VAL A 140 0.15 -5.89 -19.79
C VAL A 140 -0.79 -5.19 -20.77
N SER A 141 -2.05 -5.60 -20.83
CA SER A 141 -3.08 -4.97 -21.68
C SER A 141 -3.67 -3.70 -21.06
N ALA A 142 -4.22 -2.80 -21.88
CA ALA A 142 -4.86 -1.57 -21.41
C ALA A 142 -6.07 -1.81 -20.50
N GLY A 143 -6.28 -0.94 -19.51
CA GLY A 143 -7.39 -0.97 -18.55
C GLY A 143 -6.93 -1.02 -17.09
N LEU A 144 -7.85 -1.46 -16.21
CA LEU A 144 -7.65 -1.50 -14.75
C LEU A 144 -6.90 -2.77 -14.30
N TRP A 145 -5.85 -2.58 -13.51
CA TRP A 145 -4.99 -3.65 -12.96
C TRP A 145 -4.83 -3.49 -11.46
N THR A 146 -4.45 -4.59 -10.80
CA THR A 146 -3.78 -4.52 -9.50
C THR A 146 -2.29 -4.36 -9.69
N CYS A 147 -1.67 -3.66 -8.75
CA CYS A 147 -0.25 -3.39 -8.79
C CYS A 147 0.34 -3.29 -7.39
N HIS A 148 1.66 -3.31 -7.32
CA HIS A 148 2.41 -2.89 -6.16
C HIS A 148 3.53 -1.98 -6.67
N SER A 149 3.48 -0.70 -6.34
CA SER A 149 4.32 0.31 -6.99
C SER A 149 4.21 0.22 -8.53
N ASN A 150 5.31 0.06 -9.26
CA ASN A 150 5.35 -0.07 -10.72
C ASN A 150 5.25 -1.52 -11.25
N GLY A 151 4.95 -2.50 -10.39
CA GLY A 151 4.74 -3.90 -10.76
C GLY A 151 3.25 -4.23 -10.92
N TYR A 152 2.86 -4.81 -12.05
CA TYR A 152 1.48 -5.16 -12.42
C TYR A 152 1.27 -6.66 -12.24
N ALA A 153 0.22 -7.06 -11.54
CA ALA A 153 -0.02 -8.47 -11.19
C ALA A 153 -1.12 -9.12 -12.02
N GLY A 154 -2.26 -8.44 -12.21
CA GLY A 154 -3.39 -8.96 -12.98
C GLY A 154 -4.50 -7.93 -13.14
N LYS A 155 -5.49 -8.25 -13.97
CA LYS A 155 -6.69 -7.43 -14.16
C LYS A 155 -7.60 -7.50 -12.94
N VAL A 156 -8.21 -6.37 -12.58
CA VAL A 156 -9.25 -6.35 -11.52
C VAL A 156 -10.46 -7.19 -11.91
N ASP A 157 -10.83 -7.23 -13.19
CA ASP A 157 -11.91 -8.09 -13.70
C ASP A 157 -11.72 -9.57 -13.31
N GLU A 158 -10.49 -10.08 -13.37
CA GLU A 158 -10.18 -11.47 -13.01
C GLU A 158 -10.40 -11.74 -11.51
N ILE A 159 -10.15 -10.75 -10.65
CA ILE A 159 -10.41 -10.81 -9.22
C ILE A 159 -11.91 -10.89 -8.96
N LEU A 160 -12.67 -9.95 -9.54
CA LEU A 160 -14.12 -9.87 -9.37
C LEU A 160 -14.80 -11.15 -9.89
N ARG A 161 -14.32 -11.70 -11.00
CA ARG A 161 -14.77 -12.99 -11.54
C ARG A 161 -14.55 -14.13 -10.54
N GLN A 162 -13.34 -14.27 -10.00
CA GLN A 162 -13.02 -15.33 -9.03
C GLN A 162 -13.90 -15.22 -7.76
N VAL A 163 -14.07 -14.00 -7.22
CA VAL A 163 -14.94 -13.75 -6.06
C VAL A 163 -16.40 -14.08 -6.38
N ASN A 164 -16.90 -13.61 -7.52
CA ASN A 164 -18.27 -13.87 -7.97
C ASN A 164 -18.52 -15.38 -8.17
N ASP A 165 -17.62 -16.07 -8.87
CA ASP A 165 -17.73 -17.50 -9.13
C ASP A 165 -17.76 -18.28 -7.81
N TRP A 166 -16.84 -17.95 -6.89
CA TRP A 166 -16.74 -18.61 -5.58
C TRP A 166 -17.97 -18.38 -4.70
N LEU A 167 -18.50 -17.15 -4.62
CA LEU A 167 -19.71 -16.84 -3.83
C LEU A 167 -20.98 -17.46 -4.40
N ASN A 168 -20.99 -17.81 -5.69
CA ASN A 168 -22.11 -18.49 -6.35
C ASN A 168 -22.02 -20.03 -6.24
N MET A 169 -20.95 -20.59 -5.67
CA MET A 169 -20.86 -22.02 -5.40
C MET A 169 -21.78 -22.42 -4.24
N SER A 170 -22.41 -23.59 -4.35
CA SER A 170 -23.36 -24.08 -3.33
C SER A 170 -22.82 -24.10 -1.89
N PRO A 171 -21.55 -24.47 -1.63
CA PRO A 171 -21.02 -24.46 -0.26
C PRO A 171 -20.84 -23.06 0.33
N ASN A 172 -20.70 -22.04 -0.52
CA ASN A 172 -20.30 -20.68 -0.12
C ASN A 172 -21.47 -19.69 -0.18
N TYR A 173 -22.71 -20.19 -0.24
CA TYR A 173 -23.89 -19.36 -0.49
C TYR A 173 -24.19 -18.36 0.63
N PHE A 174 -23.69 -18.60 1.84
CA PHE A 174 -23.85 -17.71 2.99
C PHE A 174 -22.56 -16.95 3.34
N GLU A 175 -21.49 -17.18 2.59
CA GLU A 175 -20.20 -16.52 2.80
C GLU A 175 -20.29 -15.05 2.36
N ILE A 176 -19.53 -14.20 3.05
CA ILE A 176 -19.49 -12.75 2.88
C ILE A 176 -18.05 -12.34 2.58
N VAL A 177 -17.85 -11.48 1.59
CA VAL A 177 -16.53 -11.02 1.18
C VAL A 177 -16.47 -9.50 1.18
N SER A 178 -15.33 -8.98 1.59
CA SER A 178 -15.04 -7.56 1.64
C SER A 178 -13.88 -7.21 0.72
N LEU A 179 -14.11 -6.25 -0.16
CA LEU A 179 -13.11 -5.73 -1.10
C LEU A 179 -12.78 -4.30 -0.68
N PHE A 180 -11.51 -4.05 -0.40
CA PHE A 180 -11.00 -2.77 0.02
C PHE A 180 -10.09 -2.19 -1.07
N PHE A 181 -10.60 -1.20 -1.79
CA PHE A 181 -9.84 -0.42 -2.77
C PHE A 181 -9.26 0.79 -2.05
N ASN A 182 -8.04 0.63 -1.54
CA ASN A 182 -7.39 1.54 -0.61
C ASN A 182 -6.87 2.84 -1.30
N GLY A 183 -6.06 3.61 -0.57
CA GLY A 183 -5.45 4.86 -1.06
C GLY A 183 -4.18 4.69 -1.91
N ASP A 184 -3.71 3.46 -2.09
CA ASP A 184 -2.49 3.11 -2.83
C ASP A 184 -2.84 2.72 -4.26
N TYR A 185 -3.25 3.75 -5.01
CA TYR A 185 -3.53 3.67 -6.43
C TYR A 185 -2.68 4.66 -7.24
N ASP A 186 -2.59 4.48 -8.56
CA ASP A 186 -1.96 5.44 -9.47
C ASP A 186 -2.75 6.76 -9.47
N ARG A 187 -2.37 7.68 -8.58
CA ARG A 187 -3.05 8.96 -8.34
C ARG A 187 -3.13 9.83 -9.59
N SER A 188 -2.17 9.69 -10.52
CA SER A 188 -2.19 10.42 -11.79
C SER A 188 -3.28 9.93 -12.75
N ARG A 189 -3.92 8.81 -12.41
CA ARG A 189 -4.96 8.12 -13.19
C ARG A 189 -6.23 7.88 -12.37
N SER A 190 -6.49 8.68 -11.34
CA SER A 190 -7.66 8.53 -10.45
C SER A 190 -8.98 8.42 -11.21
N GLU A 191 -9.27 9.34 -12.13
CA GLU A 191 -10.52 9.37 -12.89
C GLU A 191 -10.77 8.11 -13.74
N PRO A 192 -9.85 7.67 -14.63
CA PRO A 192 -10.08 6.43 -15.38
C PRO A 192 -10.12 5.19 -14.48
N ILE A 193 -9.39 5.16 -13.36
CA ILE A 193 -9.47 4.09 -12.36
C ILE A 193 -10.88 4.05 -11.76
N ALA A 194 -11.39 5.18 -11.26
CA ALA A 194 -12.71 5.29 -10.63
C ALA A 194 -13.83 4.86 -11.59
N ASN A 195 -13.79 5.35 -12.85
CA ASN A 195 -14.76 5.00 -13.88
C ASN A 195 -14.77 3.50 -14.21
N ALA A 196 -13.59 2.92 -14.46
CA ALA A 196 -13.48 1.51 -14.78
C ALA A 196 -13.82 0.60 -13.59
N LEU A 197 -13.43 1.00 -12.38
CA LEU A 197 -13.76 0.28 -11.16
C LEU A 197 -15.27 0.22 -10.96
N ASN A 198 -15.96 1.36 -11.06
CA ASN A 198 -17.41 1.41 -10.96
C ASN A 198 -18.09 0.54 -12.04
N GLU A 199 -17.68 0.69 -13.31
CA GLU A 199 -18.26 -0.10 -14.40
C GLU A 199 -18.11 -1.61 -14.15
N LEU A 200 -16.92 -2.04 -13.72
CA LEU A 200 -16.67 -3.44 -13.40
C LEU A 200 -17.54 -3.92 -12.22
N LEU A 201 -17.52 -3.22 -11.09
CA LEU A 201 -18.33 -3.60 -9.91
C LEU A 201 -19.82 -3.68 -10.24
N GLU A 202 -20.34 -2.69 -10.98
CA GLU A 202 -21.73 -2.68 -11.39
C GLU A 202 -22.07 -3.83 -12.34
N SER A 203 -21.17 -4.18 -13.26
CA SER A 203 -21.35 -5.29 -14.20
C SER A 203 -21.50 -6.65 -13.51
N TYR A 204 -20.84 -6.85 -12.36
CA TYR A 204 -20.94 -8.08 -11.58
C TYR A 204 -22.15 -8.08 -10.63
N TRP A 205 -22.43 -6.96 -9.95
CA TRP A 205 -23.28 -6.97 -8.75
C TRP A 205 -24.39 -5.91 -8.69
N THR A 206 -24.58 -5.11 -9.73
CA THR A 206 -25.66 -4.09 -9.80
C THR A 206 -26.57 -4.28 -11.00
N VAL A 207 -26.03 -4.70 -12.15
CA VAL A 207 -26.81 -4.84 -13.40
C VAL A 207 -27.75 -6.05 -13.31
N GLN A 208 -29.05 -5.77 -13.16
CA GLN A 208 -30.09 -6.71 -13.56
C GLN A 208 -30.66 -6.35 -14.95
N PRO A 209 -30.56 -7.25 -15.93
CA PRO A 209 -31.53 -7.30 -17.01
C PRO A 209 -32.64 -8.32 -16.64
N LEU A 210 -33.82 -7.75 -16.39
CA LEU A 210 -35.11 -8.26 -16.87
C LEU A 210 -35.66 -9.55 -16.23
N LYS A 211 -36.68 -9.35 -15.38
CA LYS A 211 -38.04 -9.97 -15.44
C LYS A 211 -38.16 -11.51 -15.56
N THR A 212 -37.09 -12.28 -15.47
CA THR A 212 -37.20 -13.72 -15.34
C THR A 212 -37.40 -14.01 -13.87
N LYS A 213 -38.53 -14.67 -13.54
CA LYS A 213 -38.85 -15.14 -12.19
C LYS A 213 -37.80 -16.18 -11.77
N ARG A 214 -36.58 -15.76 -11.45
CA ARG A 214 -35.66 -16.59 -10.68
C ARG A 214 -36.19 -16.66 -9.26
N SER A 215 -36.17 -17.84 -8.69
CA SER A 215 -36.63 -18.11 -7.33
C SER A 215 -35.68 -17.57 -6.24
N ARG A 216 -34.57 -16.93 -6.62
CA ARG A 216 -33.55 -16.43 -5.69
C ARG A 216 -33.08 -15.02 -6.08
N PRO A 217 -32.79 -14.15 -5.10
CA PRO A 217 -32.14 -12.86 -5.34
C PRO A 217 -30.75 -13.08 -5.95
N PHE A 218 -30.32 -12.15 -6.81
CA PHE A 218 -28.99 -12.17 -7.41
C PHE A 218 -27.94 -11.73 -6.37
N LEU A 219 -26.69 -12.14 -6.54
CA LEU A 219 -25.60 -11.64 -5.71
C LEU A 219 -25.42 -10.14 -5.96
N THR A 220 -25.45 -9.34 -4.91
CA THR A 220 -25.29 -7.89 -5.00
C THR A 220 -24.29 -7.36 -3.98
N MET A 221 -23.82 -6.13 -4.21
CA MET A 221 -23.08 -5.39 -3.20
C MET A 221 -24.01 -4.96 -2.06
N ASN A 222 -23.46 -4.90 -0.85
CA ASN A 222 -24.19 -4.46 0.32
C ASN A 222 -24.34 -2.94 0.32
N SER A 223 -25.54 -2.46 0.64
CA SER A 223 -25.83 -1.02 0.77
C SER A 223 -26.48 -0.65 2.09
N ALA A 224 -26.57 -1.59 3.04
CA ALA A 224 -27.38 -1.41 4.24
C ALA A 224 -26.88 -0.23 5.08
N PHE A 225 -25.58 -0.18 5.40
CA PHE A 225 -25.02 0.88 6.24
C PHE A 225 -25.26 2.28 5.67
N ASN A 226 -24.99 2.51 4.39
CA ASN A 226 -25.17 3.84 3.78
C ASN A 226 -26.66 4.22 3.62
N THR A 227 -27.58 3.25 3.61
CA THR A 227 -29.02 3.51 3.44
C THR A 227 -29.79 3.62 4.75
N THR A 228 -29.38 2.88 5.78
CA THR A 228 -30.07 2.83 7.08
C THR A 228 -29.27 3.44 8.23
N GLY A 229 -27.96 3.63 8.05
CA GLY A 229 -27.03 4.04 9.12
C GLY A 229 -26.61 2.91 10.05
N GLU A 230 -26.97 1.66 9.73
CA GLU A 230 -26.73 0.49 10.58
C GLU A 230 -26.07 -0.64 9.78
N TRP A 231 -25.06 -1.28 10.38
CA TRP A 231 -24.45 -2.47 9.80
C TRP A 231 -25.42 -3.64 9.87
N PRO A 232 -25.61 -4.41 8.78
CA PRO A 232 -26.50 -5.57 8.83
C PRO A 232 -25.83 -6.71 9.59
N THR A 233 -26.64 -7.57 10.21
CA THR A 233 -26.16 -8.89 10.65
C THR A 233 -25.70 -9.71 9.46
N LEU A 234 -24.75 -10.61 9.68
CA LEU A 234 -24.24 -11.47 8.60
C LEU A 234 -25.36 -12.31 7.97
N ILE A 235 -26.27 -12.85 8.78
CA ILE A 235 -27.42 -13.63 8.29
C ILE A 235 -28.38 -12.78 7.46
N LEU A 236 -28.55 -11.49 7.80
CA LEU A 236 -29.38 -10.58 7.02
C LEU A 236 -28.74 -10.28 5.66
N ALA A 237 -27.44 -9.97 5.63
CA ALA A 237 -26.68 -9.77 4.41
C ALA A 237 -26.75 -11.02 3.51
N ALA A 238 -26.56 -12.20 4.10
CA ALA A 238 -26.62 -13.47 3.38
C ALA A 238 -28.03 -13.77 2.83
N ASN A 239 -29.08 -13.58 3.61
CA ASN A 239 -30.47 -13.81 3.18
C ASN A 239 -30.93 -12.85 2.08
N ARG A 240 -30.43 -11.61 2.08
CA ARG A 240 -30.67 -10.63 1.01
C ARG A 240 -29.81 -10.87 -0.23
N ASN A 241 -28.81 -11.75 -0.12
CA ASN A 241 -27.74 -11.96 -1.10
C ASN A 241 -26.92 -10.69 -1.38
N GLU A 242 -26.87 -9.78 -0.40
CA GLU A 242 -26.06 -8.56 -0.35
C GLU A 242 -24.73 -8.87 0.36
N ARG A 243 -23.95 -9.79 -0.21
CA ARG A 243 -22.83 -10.47 0.45
C ARG A 243 -21.45 -9.92 0.10
N VAL A 244 -21.38 -8.88 -0.75
CA VAL A 244 -20.13 -8.22 -1.11
C VAL A 244 -20.10 -6.83 -0.49
N PHE A 245 -19.19 -6.60 0.44
CA PHE A 245 -18.96 -5.28 1.02
C PHE A 245 -17.81 -4.61 0.28
N VAL A 246 -18.01 -3.38 -0.18
CA VAL A 246 -17.00 -2.67 -0.97
C VAL A 246 -16.63 -1.39 -0.26
N PHE A 247 -15.35 -1.26 0.07
CA PHE A 247 -14.76 -0.09 0.70
C PHE A 247 -13.88 0.61 -0.34
N VAL A 248 -14.12 1.89 -0.58
CA VAL A 248 -13.48 2.63 -1.67
C VAL A 248 -12.89 3.93 -1.15
N HIS A 249 -11.62 4.18 -1.44
CA HIS A 249 -10.98 5.47 -1.16
C HIS A 249 -11.80 6.64 -1.74
N GLU A 250 -11.94 7.73 -0.97
CA GLU A 250 -12.79 8.88 -1.32
C GLU A 250 -12.53 9.43 -2.73
N SER A 251 -11.26 9.44 -3.17
CA SER A 251 -10.87 9.92 -4.50
C SER A 251 -11.24 9.00 -5.66
N LEU A 252 -11.69 7.78 -5.38
CA LEU A 252 -12.14 6.78 -6.36
C LEU A 252 -13.66 6.60 -6.37
N GLN A 253 -14.39 7.27 -5.47
CA GLN A 253 -15.85 7.22 -5.42
C GLN A 253 -16.46 8.14 -6.49
N LEU A 254 -17.47 7.63 -7.21
CA LEU A 254 -18.19 8.38 -8.24
C LEU A 254 -19.57 8.80 -7.75
N GLY A 255 -19.60 9.88 -6.97
CA GLY A 255 -20.85 10.44 -6.44
C GLY A 255 -21.45 9.59 -5.31
N ASP A 256 -22.78 9.64 -5.17
CA ASP A 256 -23.51 8.93 -4.12
C ASP A 256 -23.77 7.47 -4.53
N GLN A 257 -22.78 6.61 -4.27
CA GLN A 257 -22.87 5.17 -4.50
C GLN A 257 -23.31 4.49 -3.19
N PRO A 258 -24.57 4.01 -3.07
CA PRO A 258 -25.08 3.48 -1.81
C PRO A 258 -24.38 2.19 -1.36
N TRP A 259 -23.62 1.54 -2.24
CA TRP A 259 -22.85 0.33 -1.96
C TRP A 259 -21.37 0.60 -1.63
N ALA A 260 -20.87 1.82 -1.84
CA ALA A 260 -19.48 2.17 -1.59
C ALA A 260 -19.33 2.69 -0.17
N HIS A 261 -18.65 1.94 0.69
CA HIS A 261 -18.38 2.32 2.07
C HIS A 261 -17.10 3.14 2.18
N ASP A 262 -17.05 4.00 3.21
CA ASP A 262 -15.85 4.78 3.54
C ASP A 262 -14.67 3.87 3.88
N PRO A 263 -13.43 4.26 3.53
CA PRO A 263 -12.23 3.49 3.85
C PRO A 263 -12.15 3.13 5.32
N VAL A 264 -11.74 1.88 5.60
CA VAL A 264 -11.46 1.46 6.97
C VAL A 264 -10.09 1.99 7.37
N PRO A 265 -10.00 2.77 8.46
CA PRO A 265 -8.70 3.18 8.97
C PRO A 265 -7.89 1.95 9.39
N SER A 266 -6.62 1.91 9.00
CA SER A 266 -5.68 0.85 9.34
C SER A 266 -4.45 1.38 10.03
N THR A 267 -3.73 0.49 10.72
CA THR A 267 -2.37 0.78 11.12
C THR A 267 -1.44 0.55 9.95
N SER A 268 -0.95 1.62 9.30
CA SER A 268 0.13 1.48 8.31
C SER A 268 1.49 1.64 9.02
N PRO A 269 2.21 0.56 9.36
CA PRO A 269 3.56 0.66 9.90
C PRO A 269 4.53 1.02 8.77
N SER A 270 4.48 2.27 8.31
CA SER A 270 5.58 2.86 7.53
C SER A 270 6.92 2.85 8.31
N GLN A 271 6.87 2.54 9.61
CA GLN A 271 8.02 2.44 10.50
C GLN A 271 8.74 1.09 10.40
N VAL A 272 9.72 1.07 9.49
CA VAL A 272 11.03 0.38 9.54
C VAL A 272 11.19 -0.72 10.58
N ILE A 273 10.65 -1.89 10.29
CA ILE A 273 11.09 -3.15 10.90
C ILE A 273 12.21 -3.70 10.02
N LYS A 274 13.46 -3.57 10.46
CA LYS A 274 14.60 -4.13 9.70
C LYS A 274 14.77 -5.62 9.91
N ASP A 275 14.59 -6.10 11.14
CA ASP A 275 14.97 -7.48 11.50
C ASP A 275 13.97 -8.24 12.39
N SER A 276 12.90 -7.63 12.93
CA SER A 276 12.16 -8.30 14.02
C SER A 276 10.63 -8.28 14.14
N CYS A 277 9.78 -7.52 13.47
CA CYS A 277 8.31 -7.46 13.69
C CYS A 277 7.82 -7.12 15.13
N ASP A 278 8.59 -7.30 16.21
CA ASP A 278 8.19 -7.05 17.60
C ASP A 278 7.68 -5.61 17.83
N GLY A 279 8.23 -4.64 17.09
CA GLY A 279 7.78 -3.25 17.12
C GLY A 279 6.31 -3.05 16.71
N LEU A 280 5.72 -4.01 15.97
CA LEU A 280 4.29 -4.00 15.66
C LEU A 280 3.42 -4.11 16.91
N ILE A 281 3.88 -4.78 17.96
CA ILE A 281 3.12 -4.96 19.20
C ILE A 281 2.93 -3.59 19.88
N ASP A 282 4.00 -2.82 20.04
CA ASP A 282 3.90 -1.51 20.70
C ASP A 282 3.21 -0.47 19.81
N PHE A 283 3.44 -0.53 18.49
CA PHE A 283 2.76 0.34 17.53
C PHE A 283 1.25 0.10 17.49
N SER A 284 0.81 -1.16 17.39
CA SER A 284 -0.62 -1.53 17.37
C SER A 284 -1.33 -1.10 18.65
N ARG A 285 -0.74 -1.31 19.83
CA ARG A 285 -1.30 -0.82 21.10
C ARG A 285 -1.60 0.67 21.09
N GLY A 286 -0.66 1.49 20.61
CA GLY A 286 -0.83 2.94 20.55
C GLY A 286 -1.90 3.37 19.54
N ALA A 287 -2.00 2.64 18.42
CA ALA A 287 -2.92 2.99 17.35
C ALA A 287 -4.36 2.48 17.58
N CYS A 288 -4.58 1.48 18.43
CA CYS A 288 -5.90 0.91 18.68
C CYS A 288 -6.77 1.70 19.66
N ASN A 289 -6.24 2.77 20.25
CA ASN A 289 -7.01 3.71 21.06
C ASN A 289 -7.83 4.66 20.17
N VAL A 290 -8.78 4.09 19.43
CA VAL A 290 -9.61 4.78 18.43
C VAL A 290 -11.07 4.34 18.51
N CYS A 291 -11.95 5.31 18.37
CA CYS A 291 -13.40 5.15 18.55
C CYS A 291 -14.17 4.81 17.27
N THR A 292 -13.48 4.53 16.17
CA THR A 292 -14.10 4.24 14.88
C THR A 292 -14.83 2.90 14.91
N ASP A 293 -15.93 2.80 14.16
CA ASP A 293 -16.73 1.55 14.09
C ASP A 293 -15.95 0.39 13.48
N LEU A 294 -15.15 0.68 12.47
CA LEU A 294 -14.26 -0.26 11.82
C LEU A 294 -12.80 0.12 12.08
N TRP A 295 -11.95 -0.89 12.23
CA TRP A 295 -10.50 -0.72 12.38
C TRP A 295 -9.75 -1.95 11.88
N ALA A 296 -8.68 -1.71 11.12
CA ALA A 296 -7.80 -2.73 10.58
C ALA A 296 -6.41 -2.68 11.24
N ILE A 297 -5.78 -3.85 11.35
CA ILE A 297 -4.38 -3.99 11.77
C ILE A 297 -3.59 -4.67 10.68
N ASP A 298 -2.56 -3.97 10.20
CA ASP A 298 -1.62 -4.49 9.21
C ASP A 298 -0.46 -5.13 9.97
N ALA A 299 -0.47 -6.45 10.10
CA ALA A 299 0.58 -7.22 10.76
C ALA A 299 1.71 -7.57 9.78
N ILE A 300 2.21 -6.54 9.08
CA ILE A 300 3.16 -6.65 7.97
C ILE A 300 4.47 -5.91 8.25
N GLY A 301 5.52 -6.20 7.47
CA GLY A 301 6.79 -5.49 7.54
C GLY A 301 7.37 -5.26 6.14
N SER A 302 8.02 -4.11 5.94
CA SER A 302 8.34 -3.60 4.60
C SER A 302 9.82 -3.36 4.29
N ARG A 303 10.76 -3.62 5.21
CA ARG A 303 12.19 -3.23 5.01
C ARG A 303 13.20 -4.33 5.35
N GLY A 304 14.30 -4.35 4.59
CA GLY A 304 15.52 -5.13 4.89
C GLY A 304 15.54 -6.58 4.41
N ASN A 305 14.39 -7.19 4.09
CA ASN A 305 14.29 -8.57 3.63
C ASN A 305 13.24 -8.71 2.51
N CYS A 306 13.20 -9.88 1.84
CA CYS A 306 12.10 -10.19 0.95
C CYS A 306 10.77 -10.22 1.71
N ILE A 307 9.70 -9.69 1.12
CA ILE A 307 8.37 -9.63 1.75
C ILE A 307 7.95 -11.00 2.30
N TYR A 308 8.17 -12.08 1.55
CA TYR A 308 7.83 -13.42 2.02
C TYR A 308 8.60 -13.88 3.27
N ARG A 309 9.87 -13.45 3.43
CA ARG A 309 10.65 -13.74 4.65
C ARG A 309 10.15 -12.90 5.81
N THR A 310 9.83 -11.64 5.56
CA THR A 310 9.25 -10.77 6.58
C THR A 310 7.88 -11.29 7.03
N ALA A 311 7.06 -11.78 6.10
CA ALA A 311 5.78 -12.43 6.39
C ALA A 311 5.95 -13.68 7.27
N GLU A 312 6.92 -14.55 6.95
CA GLU A 312 7.25 -15.73 7.77
C GLU A 312 7.55 -15.36 9.23
N ILE A 313 8.20 -14.21 9.47
CA ILE A 313 8.52 -13.71 10.81
C ILE A 313 7.29 -13.05 11.45
N CYS A 314 6.68 -12.07 10.76
CA CYS A 314 5.58 -11.27 11.29
C CYS A 314 4.34 -12.12 11.57
N ASN A 315 4.04 -13.13 10.74
CA ASN A 315 2.91 -14.03 10.95
C ASN A 315 3.01 -14.82 12.27
N THR A 316 4.21 -15.05 12.82
CA THR A 316 4.37 -15.72 14.12
C THR A 316 3.93 -14.86 15.31
N ILE A 317 3.91 -13.52 15.14
CA ILE A 317 3.56 -12.58 16.19
C ILE A 317 2.18 -11.92 15.99
N THR A 318 1.51 -12.16 14.87
CA THR A 318 0.20 -11.56 14.53
C THR A 318 -0.82 -11.68 15.66
N TYR A 319 -0.86 -12.81 16.37
CA TYR A 319 -1.74 -12.97 17.53
C TYR A 319 -1.45 -11.94 18.64
N ASN A 320 -0.18 -11.71 18.96
CA ASN A 320 0.23 -10.77 20.00
C ASN A 320 -0.05 -9.32 19.60
N VAL A 321 0.23 -8.97 18.34
CA VAL A 321 -0.05 -7.64 17.78
C VAL A 321 -1.55 -7.32 17.88
N THR A 322 -2.39 -8.30 17.56
CA THR A 322 -3.83 -8.06 17.41
C THR A 322 -4.64 -8.26 18.69
N ARG A 323 -4.17 -9.10 19.63
CA ARG A 323 -4.87 -9.35 20.90
C ARG A 323 -5.02 -8.07 21.74
N ASP A 324 -3.93 -7.34 21.92
CA ASP A 324 -3.95 -6.15 22.80
C ASP A 324 -4.81 -5.04 22.19
N CYS A 325 -4.84 -4.96 20.85
CA CYS A 325 -5.74 -4.09 20.13
C CYS A 325 -7.22 -4.45 20.37
N LEU A 326 -7.56 -5.73 20.28
CA LEU A 326 -8.91 -6.22 20.54
C LEU A 326 -9.35 -5.89 21.97
N ASP A 327 -8.49 -6.14 22.96
CA ASP A 327 -8.79 -5.89 24.37
C ASP A 327 -9.11 -4.39 24.60
N LEU A 328 -8.28 -3.48 24.09
CA LEU A 328 -8.52 -2.05 24.16
C LEU A 328 -9.81 -1.63 23.46
N ARG A 329 -10.09 -2.18 22.26
CA ARG A 329 -11.31 -1.84 21.51
C ARG A 329 -12.57 -2.35 22.20
N MET A 330 -12.50 -3.50 22.87
CA MET A 330 -13.63 -4.04 23.65
C MET A 330 -14.00 -3.14 24.85
N GLU A 331 -13.06 -2.38 25.42
CA GLU A 331 -13.35 -1.38 26.45
C GLU A 331 -14.28 -0.26 25.94
N TYR A 332 -14.23 0.03 24.63
CA TYR A 332 -15.11 0.99 23.95
C TYR A 332 -16.37 0.35 23.34
N GLY A 333 -16.63 -0.94 23.63
CA GLY A 333 -17.73 -1.66 23.00
C GLY A 333 -17.53 -1.89 21.50
N LYS A 334 -16.29 -1.92 21.03
CA LYS A 334 -15.90 -2.18 19.63
C LYS A 334 -15.09 -3.48 19.53
N THR A 335 -14.89 -3.98 18.32
CA THR A 335 -13.97 -5.10 18.05
C THR A 335 -12.83 -4.66 17.15
N LEU A 336 -11.77 -5.46 17.07
CA LEU A 336 -10.80 -5.38 15.98
C LEU A 336 -11.43 -6.02 14.73
N ASN A 337 -11.64 -5.23 13.68
CA ASN A 337 -12.44 -5.67 12.54
C ASN A 337 -11.64 -6.41 11.48
N VAL A 338 -10.37 -6.07 11.26
CA VAL A 338 -9.57 -6.70 10.20
C VAL A 338 -8.18 -6.98 10.71
N ILE A 339 -7.65 -8.15 10.34
CA ILE A 339 -6.24 -8.50 10.51
C ILE A 339 -5.68 -8.77 9.12
N GLU A 340 -4.79 -7.91 8.65
CA GLU A 340 -4.15 -8.03 7.34
C GLU A 340 -2.74 -8.60 7.47
N VAL A 341 -2.42 -9.58 6.62
CA VAL A 341 -1.10 -10.22 6.56
C VAL A 341 -0.63 -10.38 5.11
N ASP A 342 0.69 -10.50 4.94
CA ASP A 342 1.30 -11.02 3.71
C ASP A 342 1.41 -12.55 3.79
N PHE A 343 1.27 -13.24 2.67
CA PHE A 343 1.42 -14.70 2.55
C PHE A 343 0.71 -15.49 3.68
N PRO A 344 -0.63 -15.46 3.75
CA PRO A 344 -1.39 -15.99 4.88
C PRO A 344 -1.20 -17.49 5.12
N ASP A 345 -0.79 -18.23 4.09
CA ASP A 345 -0.52 -19.67 4.10
C ASP A 345 0.86 -20.05 4.65
N ARG A 346 1.70 -19.06 4.98
CA ARG A 346 3.05 -19.27 5.53
C ARG A 346 3.14 -19.16 7.05
N ALA A 347 2.03 -18.90 7.72
CA ALA A 347 1.98 -18.91 9.17
C ALA A 347 2.18 -20.34 9.74
N PRO A 348 2.80 -20.50 10.91
CA PRO A 348 2.80 -21.79 11.61
C PRO A 348 1.38 -22.27 11.92
N GLU A 349 1.20 -23.59 12.02
CA GLU A 349 -0.09 -24.21 12.34
C GLU A 349 -0.70 -23.64 13.63
N GLY A 350 -1.98 -23.27 13.59
CA GLY A 350 -2.72 -22.69 14.73
C GLY A 350 -2.45 -21.20 14.98
N LEU A 351 -1.57 -20.58 14.18
CA LEU A 351 -1.26 -19.15 14.17
C LEU A 351 -1.60 -18.49 12.83
N SER A 352 -2.35 -19.16 11.95
CA SER A 352 -2.83 -18.52 10.74
C SER A 352 -3.74 -17.33 11.07
N VAL A 353 -3.81 -16.35 10.17
CA VAL A 353 -4.72 -15.20 10.33
C VAL A 353 -6.18 -15.65 10.48
N VAL A 354 -6.56 -16.75 9.84
CA VAL A 354 -7.88 -17.37 9.93
C VAL A 354 -8.13 -17.96 11.32
N ASP A 355 -7.16 -18.69 11.88
CA ASP A 355 -7.24 -19.23 13.25
C ASP A 355 -7.37 -18.10 14.29
N ILE A 356 -6.61 -17.02 14.11
CA ILE A 356 -6.62 -15.86 15.01
C ILE A 356 -7.97 -15.15 14.93
N ALA A 357 -8.46 -14.85 13.72
CA ALA A 357 -9.77 -14.24 13.51
C ALA A 357 -10.89 -15.10 14.11
N ASN A 358 -10.82 -16.43 13.99
CA ASN A 358 -11.77 -17.35 14.62
C ASN A 358 -11.70 -17.30 16.16
N LYS A 359 -10.51 -17.25 16.76
CA LYS A 359 -10.39 -17.06 18.22
C LYS A 359 -11.05 -15.75 18.66
N PHE A 360 -10.84 -14.66 17.91
CA PHE A 360 -11.41 -13.36 18.25
C PHE A 360 -12.91 -13.29 18.01
N ASN A 361 -13.43 -13.92 16.96
CA ASN A 361 -14.87 -13.99 16.71
C ASN A 361 -15.63 -14.78 17.78
N THR A 362 -14.98 -15.74 18.45
CA THR A 362 -15.57 -16.38 19.64
C THR A 362 -15.75 -15.38 20.77
N ARG A 363 -14.73 -14.55 21.02
CA ARG A 363 -14.80 -13.47 22.01
C ARG A 363 -15.81 -12.40 21.63
N ASN A 364 -15.90 -12.03 20.34
CA ASN A 364 -16.89 -11.09 19.83
C ASN A 364 -18.30 -11.63 20.08
N TYR A 365 -18.55 -12.91 19.80
CA TYR A 365 -19.83 -13.55 20.08
C TYR A 365 -20.18 -13.50 21.58
N GLU A 366 -19.24 -13.86 22.46
CA GLU A 366 -19.43 -13.78 23.91
C GLU A 366 -19.73 -12.34 24.36
N PHE A 367 -18.99 -11.37 23.83
CA PHE A 367 -19.11 -9.96 24.20
C PHE A 367 -20.43 -9.33 23.74
N PHE A 368 -20.77 -9.44 22.45
CA PHE A 368 -21.93 -8.76 21.87
C PHE A 368 -23.24 -9.52 22.07
N PHE A 369 -23.20 -10.87 22.12
CA PHE A 369 -24.42 -11.68 22.08
C PHE A 369 -24.77 -12.37 23.40
N ILE A 370 -23.79 -12.93 24.13
CA ILE A 370 -24.05 -13.62 25.40
C ILE A 370 -24.12 -12.62 26.55
N ASN A 371 -23.11 -11.78 26.64
CA ASN A 371 -22.92 -10.88 27.76
C ASN A 371 -23.55 -9.52 27.55
N THR A 372 -24.43 -9.35 26.55
CA THR A 372 -25.05 -8.06 26.19
C THR A 372 -25.46 -7.36 27.48
N PRO A 373 -24.66 -6.40 27.97
CA PRO A 373 -24.83 -5.97 29.34
C PRO A 373 -26.18 -5.28 29.38
N THR A 374 -27.07 -5.70 30.29
CA THR A 374 -28.35 -5.00 30.50
C THR A 374 -28.13 -3.51 30.80
N GLU A 375 -26.91 -3.17 31.24
CA GLU A 375 -26.35 -1.83 31.26
C GLU A 375 -24.90 -1.95 30.75
N LEU A 376 -24.62 -1.54 29.49
CA LEU A 376 -23.24 -1.34 29.04
C LEU A 376 -22.61 -0.37 30.06
N PRO A 377 -21.55 -0.76 30.79
CA PRO A 377 -21.00 0.04 31.88
C PRO A 377 -20.66 1.40 31.31
N ASN A 378 -21.47 2.43 31.64
CA ASN A 378 -21.51 3.78 31.03
C ASN A 378 -20.37 3.93 30.05
N ALA A 379 -20.56 3.41 28.83
CA ALA A 379 -19.47 3.28 27.86
C ALA A 379 -18.84 4.65 27.83
N THR A 380 -17.61 4.74 28.35
CA THR A 380 -17.02 6.05 28.64
C THR A 380 -17.08 6.75 27.31
N GLU A 381 -17.88 7.83 27.23
CA GLU A 381 -18.16 8.50 25.95
C GLU A 381 -16.83 8.57 25.25
N CYS A 382 -16.77 7.99 24.05
CA CYS A 382 -15.52 7.68 23.40
C CYS A 382 -14.88 9.03 23.01
N THR A 383 -14.22 9.66 23.98
CA THR A 383 -13.54 10.93 23.87
C THR A 383 -12.10 10.53 23.57
N PRO A 384 -11.67 10.62 22.31
CA PRO A 384 -10.29 10.29 21.99
C PRO A 384 -9.39 11.22 22.79
N ASP A 385 -8.74 10.68 23.82
CA ASP A 385 -7.79 11.39 24.67
C ASP A 385 -6.44 11.45 23.94
N PHE A 386 -6.47 11.90 22.67
CA PHE A 386 -5.29 11.95 21.83
C PHE A 386 -4.54 13.25 22.09
N THR A 387 -3.78 13.27 23.19
CA THR A 387 -2.55 14.07 23.21
C THR A 387 -1.46 13.17 22.65
N PRO A 388 -1.03 13.34 21.37
CA PRO A 388 0.02 12.52 20.82
C PRO A 388 1.25 12.63 21.72
N THR A 389 1.66 11.50 22.30
CA THR A 389 2.90 11.44 23.07
C THR A 389 4.02 11.83 22.10
N PRO A 390 4.82 12.87 22.37
CA PRO A 390 5.84 13.30 21.43
C PRO A 390 6.81 12.13 21.21
N SER A 391 6.88 11.67 19.96
CA SER A 391 7.91 10.75 19.50
C SER A 391 9.28 11.30 19.91
N PRO A 392 10.23 10.48 20.38
CA PRO A 392 11.58 10.95 20.69
C PRO A 392 12.13 11.70 19.48
N SER A 393 12.46 12.97 19.68
CA SER A 393 12.95 13.86 18.63
C SER A 393 14.15 13.24 17.91
N PRO A 394 14.17 13.19 16.57
CA PRO A 394 15.35 12.76 15.84
C PRO A 394 16.51 13.71 16.17
N THR A 395 17.71 13.14 16.29
CA THR A 395 18.99 13.85 16.46
C THR A 395 19.11 15.07 15.51
N PRO A 396 19.75 16.17 15.94
CA PRO A 396 19.77 17.41 15.17
C PRO A 396 20.40 17.19 13.78
N ARG A 397 19.71 17.67 12.74
CA ARG A 397 20.16 17.62 11.35
C ARG A 397 21.46 18.42 11.16
N PRO A 398 22.38 17.97 10.29
CA PRO A 398 23.55 18.78 9.90
C PRO A 398 23.09 20.07 9.21
N ALA A 399 23.70 21.20 9.59
CA ALA A 399 23.25 22.54 9.23
C ALA A 399 23.57 22.94 7.78
N THR A 400 24.43 22.20 7.07
CA THR A 400 24.78 22.49 5.68
C THR A 400 25.05 21.21 4.86
N TYR A 401 24.91 21.30 3.53
CA TYR A 401 25.23 20.24 2.57
C TYR A 401 26.68 19.74 2.68
N CYS A 402 27.61 20.63 3.06
CA CYS A 402 29.01 20.30 3.28
C CYS A 402 29.23 19.44 4.53
N ASP A 403 28.41 19.62 5.57
CA ASP A 403 28.50 18.84 6.80
C ASP A 403 28.01 17.39 6.60
N ALA A 404 27.02 17.20 5.72
CA ALA A 404 26.55 15.87 5.32
C ALA A 404 27.63 15.08 4.54
N LEU A 405 28.32 15.74 3.60
CA LEU A 405 29.42 15.11 2.85
C LEU A 405 30.63 14.80 3.74
N LYS A 406 30.90 15.63 4.75
CA LYS A 406 31.98 15.41 5.71
C LYS A 406 31.70 14.22 6.64
N GLN A 407 30.45 14.06 7.09
CA GLN A 407 30.02 12.86 7.83
C GLN A 407 30.11 11.58 6.99
N ILE A 408 29.77 11.64 5.70
CA ILE A 408 29.88 10.49 4.79
C ILE A 408 31.36 10.08 4.59
N ALA A 409 32.28 11.04 4.53
CA ALA A 409 33.71 10.78 4.37
C ALA A 409 34.39 10.18 5.61
N GLU A 410 33.77 10.29 6.80
CA GLU A 410 34.32 9.84 8.08
C GLU A 410 33.74 8.49 8.56
N MET A 411 32.80 7.89 7.82
CA MET A 411 32.21 6.59 8.16
C MET A 411 33.15 5.42 7.77
N PRO A 412 33.49 4.50 8.70
CA PRO A 412 34.24 3.30 8.35
C PRO A 412 33.34 2.30 7.60
N LEU A 413 33.75 1.93 6.39
CA LEU A 413 33.13 0.87 5.58
C LEU A 413 33.64 -0.50 6.03
N TYR A 414 32.74 -1.39 6.44
CA TYR A 414 33.05 -2.79 6.77
C TYR A 414 32.34 -3.73 5.80
N TYR A 415 33.03 -4.79 5.35
CA TYR A 415 32.51 -5.79 4.43
C TYR A 415 32.55 -7.19 5.06
N PHE A 416 31.57 -8.02 4.71
CA PHE A 416 31.55 -9.46 5.02
C PHE A 416 31.49 -10.26 3.72
N GLN A 417 32.35 -11.27 3.60
CA GLN A 417 32.31 -12.24 2.52
C GLN A 417 31.82 -13.57 3.09
N CYS A 418 30.73 -14.10 2.54
CA CYS A 418 30.21 -15.41 2.96
C CYS A 418 30.32 -16.41 1.80
N SER A 419 30.92 -17.57 2.09
CA SER A 419 30.95 -18.75 1.23
C SER A 419 29.73 -19.62 1.54
N PRO A 420 29.13 -20.34 0.57
CA PRO A 420 27.84 -21.00 0.75
C PRO A 420 27.76 -22.11 1.81
N ASN A 421 28.83 -22.43 2.56
CA ASN A 421 28.82 -23.52 3.56
C ASN A 421 29.58 -23.25 4.88
N GLU A 422 29.94 -22.01 5.24
CA GLU A 422 30.57 -21.72 6.55
C GLU A 422 29.99 -20.45 7.23
N ALA A 423 30.01 -20.43 8.56
CA ALA A 423 29.61 -19.26 9.36
C ALA A 423 30.59 -18.09 9.16
N CYS A 424 30.07 -16.87 9.03
CA CYS A 424 30.86 -15.70 8.66
C CYS A 424 31.65 -15.14 9.88
N ASP A 425 32.95 -15.42 9.97
CA ASP A 425 33.79 -15.06 11.14
C ASP A 425 34.99 -14.15 10.82
N THR A 426 35.05 -13.48 9.68
CA THR A 426 36.19 -12.56 9.40
C THR A 426 35.80 -11.23 8.77
N LEU A 427 36.28 -10.16 9.41
CA LEU A 427 36.20 -8.77 9.00
C LEU A 427 37.36 -8.49 8.03
N LEU A 428 37.08 -8.12 6.78
CA LEU A 428 38.13 -7.77 5.81
C LEU A 428 38.19 -6.26 5.56
N CYS A 429 39.40 -5.72 5.49
CA CYS A 429 39.64 -4.32 5.15
C CYS A 429 39.53 -4.10 3.62
N PRO A 430 39.09 -2.91 3.15
CA PRO A 430 38.87 -2.62 1.72
C PRO A 430 40.11 -2.79 0.83
N THR A 431 41.31 -2.83 1.39
CA THR A 431 42.58 -2.97 0.65
C THR A 431 42.79 -4.35 0.05
N ASP A 432 42.13 -5.38 0.56
CA ASP A 432 42.37 -6.77 0.14
C ASP A 432 41.50 -7.18 -1.06
N LEU A 433 40.42 -6.45 -1.36
CA LEU A 433 39.48 -6.72 -2.46
C LEU A 433 40.00 -6.31 -3.86
N PHE A 434 41.02 -5.45 -3.95
CA PHE A 434 41.52 -4.90 -5.21
C PHE A 434 42.78 -5.58 -5.75
N ALA A 435 43.30 -6.61 -5.07
CA ALA A 435 44.51 -7.31 -5.50
C ALA A 435 44.28 -8.30 -6.66
N ASP A 436 43.04 -8.76 -6.88
CA ASP A 436 42.74 -9.92 -7.74
C ASP A 436 42.04 -9.59 -9.08
N GLY A 437 41.97 -8.33 -9.49
CA GLY A 437 41.59 -7.98 -10.87
C GLY A 437 40.14 -8.27 -11.27
N PHE A 438 39.20 -8.31 -10.32
CA PHE A 438 37.77 -8.44 -10.61
C PHE A 438 37.13 -7.09 -10.97
N LEU A 439 36.27 -7.13 -12.00
CA LEU A 439 35.41 -6.01 -12.43
C LEU A 439 34.12 -6.01 -11.62
N TYR A 440 33.76 -4.86 -11.05
CA TYR A 440 32.48 -4.62 -10.38
C TYR A 440 31.75 -3.45 -11.03
N SER A 441 30.43 -3.57 -11.18
CA SER A 441 29.54 -2.47 -11.54
C SER A 441 28.95 -1.89 -10.26
N ILE A 442 28.99 -0.57 -10.11
CA ILE A 442 28.37 0.15 -8.99
C ILE A 442 27.33 1.09 -9.59
N ASP A 443 26.07 0.89 -9.23
CA ASP A 443 24.97 1.79 -9.59
C ASP A 443 24.57 2.60 -8.36
N ILE A 444 24.46 3.93 -8.51
CA ILE A 444 24.05 4.83 -7.42
C ILE A 444 22.78 5.54 -7.87
N SER A 445 21.64 5.13 -7.32
CA SER A 445 20.35 5.79 -7.54
C SER A 445 20.05 6.75 -6.40
N VAL A 446 19.74 8.01 -6.73
CA VAL A 446 19.26 9.01 -5.76
C VAL A 446 17.79 9.26 -6.04
N VAL A 447 16.91 8.71 -5.21
CA VAL A 447 15.47 8.97 -5.29
C VAL A 447 15.13 10.08 -4.30
N ARG A 448 14.60 11.19 -4.81
CA ARG A 448 14.10 12.29 -3.98
C ARG A 448 12.58 12.28 -4.04
N GLU A 449 11.93 11.68 -3.05
CA GLU A 449 10.50 11.86 -2.84
C GLU A 449 10.28 13.15 -2.03
N CYS A 450 9.44 14.04 -2.55
CA CYS A 450 9.05 15.24 -1.83
C CYS A 450 8.30 14.83 -0.55
N ASN A 451 8.95 15.08 0.59
CA ASN A 451 8.60 14.71 1.97
C ASN A 451 8.86 13.25 2.37
N MET A 452 10.13 12.83 2.43
CA MET A 452 10.79 12.20 3.59
C MET A 452 12.28 11.93 3.27
N ASP A 453 13.08 11.60 4.30
CA ASP A 453 14.54 11.51 4.27
C ASP A 453 15.12 10.75 3.06
N ALA A 454 16.20 11.27 2.47
CA ALA A 454 16.93 10.61 1.39
C ALA A 454 17.58 9.32 1.89
N ALA A 455 17.15 8.17 1.35
CA ALA A 455 17.81 6.89 1.53
C ALA A 455 18.71 6.60 0.32
N PHE A 456 19.96 6.18 0.59
CA PHE A 456 20.88 5.70 -0.43
C PHE A 456 20.89 4.17 -0.42
N ALA A 457 20.68 3.55 -1.58
CA ALA A 457 20.90 2.12 -1.79
C ALA A 457 22.12 1.95 -2.71
N MET A 458 23.01 1.01 -2.35
CA MET A 458 24.16 0.63 -3.15
C MET A 458 24.04 -0.87 -3.43
N GLU A 459 23.85 -1.22 -4.70
CA GLU A 459 23.87 -2.62 -5.15
C GLU A 459 25.12 -2.90 -5.98
N ILE A 460 25.78 -4.02 -5.70
CA ILE A 460 26.94 -4.51 -6.44
C ILE A 460 26.53 -5.80 -7.14
N PHE A 461 26.61 -5.80 -8.48
CA PHE A 461 26.37 -7.00 -9.28
C PHE A 461 27.67 -7.76 -9.55
N THR A 462 27.64 -9.08 -9.39
CA THR A 462 28.66 -9.98 -9.93
C THR A 462 28.13 -10.63 -11.21
N PRO A 463 28.91 -10.68 -12.31
CA PRO A 463 28.46 -11.33 -13.54
C PRO A 463 28.48 -12.85 -13.35
N LEU A 464 27.33 -13.48 -13.56
CA LEU A 464 27.21 -14.94 -13.59
C LEU A 464 27.87 -15.49 -14.87
N GLY A 465 28.92 -16.29 -14.70
CA GLY A 465 29.34 -17.32 -15.65
C GLY A 465 30.17 -16.85 -16.85
N GLY A 466 31.48 -16.71 -16.66
CA GLY A 466 32.46 -16.65 -17.75
C GLY A 466 33.84 -17.07 -17.25
N SER A 467 34.45 -18.06 -17.90
CA SER A 467 35.77 -18.60 -17.55
C SER A 467 36.85 -17.51 -17.50
N ALA A 468 37.51 -17.36 -16.36
CA ALA A 468 38.60 -16.41 -16.15
C ALA A 468 39.82 -16.74 -17.01
N GLY A 469 40.11 -15.88 -17.99
CA GLY A 469 41.42 -15.83 -18.65
C GLY A 469 42.36 -14.91 -17.87
N ARG A 470 43.49 -15.44 -17.43
CA ARG A 470 44.53 -14.68 -16.72
C ARG A 470 45.27 -13.78 -17.72
N VAL A 471 45.14 -12.46 -17.58
CA VAL A 471 45.91 -11.49 -18.38
C VAL A 471 47.12 -11.05 -17.56
N GLU A 472 48.32 -11.44 -18.00
CA GLU A 472 49.57 -10.89 -17.45
C GLU A 472 49.83 -9.50 -18.05
N ALA A 473 49.90 -8.49 -17.18
CA ALA A 473 50.17 -7.11 -17.55
C ALA A 473 51.65 -6.91 -17.89
N ASN A 474 51.96 -6.67 -19.17
CA ASN A 474 53.24 -6.07 -19.58
C ASN A 474 53.10 -4.55 -19.69
N THR A 475 54.22 -3.87 -19.41
CA THR A 475 54.39 -2.43 -19.18
C THR A 475 54.06 -1.53 -20.37
N THR A 476 52.78 -1.29 -20.60
CA THR A 476 52.27 -0.11 -21.33
C THR A 476 50.91 0.27 -20.72
N GLY A 477 50.80 1.50 -20.23
CA GLY A 477 49.68 1.97 -19.40
C GLY A 477 48.32 1.79 -20.09
N VAL A 478 47.48 0.96 -19.48
CA VAL A 478 46.07 0.84 -19.82
C VAL A 478 45.33 1.89 -19.00
N TYR A 479 44.76 2.89 -19.69
CA TYR A 479 43.84 3.84 -19.07
C TYR A 479 42.44 3.21 -19.09
N LEU A 480 41.87 2.97 -17.91
CA LEU A 480 40.49 2.50 -17.80
C LEU A 480 39.56 3.72 -17.81
N LEU A 481 38.79 3.90 -18.88
CA LEU A 481 37.76 4.93 -18.99
C LEU A 481 36.43 4.33 -18.55
N LEU A 482 35.96 4.68 -17.35
CA LEU A 482 34.59 4.40 -16.90
C LEU A 482 33.81 5.71 -17.02
N ALA A 483 32.97 5.83 -18.04
CA ALA A 483 32.07 6.96 -18.21
C ALA A 483 30.65 6.48 -17.86
N PHE A 484 30.06 7.07 -16.82
CA PHE A 484 28.66 6.88 -16.46
C PHE A 484 27.93 8.20 -16.63
N PRO A 485 26.87 8.28 -17.45
CA PRO A 485 26.02 9.46 -17.50
C PRO A 485 25.10 9.43 -16.26
N LEU A 486 25.45 10.20 -15.23
CA LEU A 486 24.51 10.49 -14.14
C LEU A 486 23.72 11.75 -14.52
N VAL A 487 22.44 11.57 -14.84
CA VAL A 487 21.52 12.69 -15.11
C VAL A 487 20.84 13.06 -13.80
N ILE A 488 21.19 14.23 -13.24
CA ILE A 488 20.53 14.77 -12.06
C ILE A 488 19.63 15.92 -12.50
N THR A 489 18.33 15.77 -12.32
CA THR A 489 17.35 16.85 -12.49
C THR A 489 17.26 17.64 -11.19
N ILE A 490 17.65 18.91 -11.21
CA ILE A 490 17.59 19.79 -10.03
C ILE A 490 16.36 20.68 -10.17
N ASP A 491 15.31 20.37 -9.40
CA ASP A 491 14.07 21.14 -9.38
C ASP A 491 14.04 22.01 -8.12
N GLN A 492 14.85 23.07 -8.10
CA GLN A 492 14.81 24.10 -7.06
C GLN A 492 15.19 25.47 -7.63
N MET A 493 14.24 26.09 -8.33
CA MET A 493 13.98 27.54 -8.42
C MET A 493 12.90 27.70 -9.49
N GLU A 494 11.84 28.48 -9.20
CA GLU A 494 10.61 28.53 -9.99
C GLU A 494 10.76 28.85 -11.50
N ASP A 495 11.95 29.20 -12.02
CA ASP A 495 12.12 29.60 -13.42
C ASP A 495 13.43 29.13 -14.11
N ALA A 496 14.07 28.01 -13.71
CA ALA A 496 15.21 27.48 -14.47
C ALA A 496 15.35 25.94 -14.41
N ILE A 497 15.35 25.29 -15.59
CA ILE A 497 15.71 23.88 -15.73
C ILE A 497 17.21 23.82 -16.06
N GLY A 498 18.01 23.28 -15.15
CA GLY A 498 19.42 22.95 -15.41
C GLY A 498 19.61 21.45 -15.57
N VAL A 499 20.29 21.02 -16.63
CA VAL A 499 20.75 19.62 -16.77
C VAL A 499 22.22 19.56 -16.39
N GLY A 500 22.53 18.81 -15.35
CA GLY A 500 23.89 18.53 -14.92
C GLY A 500 24.31 17.11 -15.30
N VAL A 501 25.47 16.96 -15.95
CA VAL A 501 26.12 15.66 -16.15
C VAL A 501 27.43 15.65 -15.39
N SER A 502 27.59 14.67 -14.50
CA SER A 502 28.82 14.46 -13.74
C SER A 502 29.52 13.21 -14.24
N THR A 503 30.81 13.32 -14.55
CA THR A 503 31.66 12.17 -14.90
C THR A 503 32.79 12.06 -13.89
N ILE A 504 32.97 10.85 -13.35
CA ILE A 504 33.99 10.54 -12.35
C ILE A 504 35.10 9.74 -13.03
N PHE A 505 36.33 10.26 -12.99
CA PHE A 505 37.51 9.58 -13.50
C PHE A 505 38.38 9.08 -12.35
N LEU A 506 38.69 7.77 -12.37
CA LEU A 506 39.67 7.16 -11.48
C LEU A 506 40.99 7.01 -12.24
N ILE A 507 42.00 7.77 -11.84
CA ILE A 507 43.30 7.77 -12.50
C ILE A 507 44.31 7.04 -11.61
N PRO A 508 44.86 5.90 -12.05
CA PRO A 508 45.94 5.23 -11.34
C PRO A 508 47.22 6.06 -11.48
N LEU A 509 47.80 6.46 -10.35
CA LEU A 509 49.02 7.25 -10.31
C LEU A 509 50.27 6.36 -10.19
N HIS A 510 50.24 5.33 -9.33
CA HIS A 510 51.33 4.35 -9.17
C HIS A 510 50.91 3.19 -8.24
N LYS A 511 51.01 1.92 -8.69
CA LYS A 511 50.89 0.59 -8.01
C LYS A 511 49.92 0.37 -6.81
N ARG A 512 49.18 1.40 -6.34
CA ARG A 512 48.21 1.45 -5.22
C ARG A 512 47.65 2.87 -4.97
N CYS A 513 48.14 3.90 -5.64
CA CYS A 513 47.66 5.28 -5.51
C CYS A 513 46.70 5.64 -6.65
N TYR A 514 45.54 6.24 -6.33
CA TYR A 514 44.54 6.71 -7.28
C TYR A 514 44.19 8.18 -7.01
N SER A 515 43.87 8.92 -8.07
CA SER A 515 43.21 10.22 -7.98
C SER A 515 41.81 10.14 -8.57
N ILE A 516 40.85 10.75 -7.88
CA ILE A 516 39.49 10.95 -8.41
C ILE A 516 39.40 12.35 -8.99
N ILE A 517 39.04 12.46 -10.26
CA ILE A 517 38.65 13.72 -10.88
C ILE A 517 37.15 13.67 -11.13
N ILE A 518 36.42 14.63 -10.58
CA ILE A 518 34.99 14.79 -10.89
C ILE A 518 34.87 15.99 -11.82
N VAL A 519 34.41 15.73 -13.04
CA VAL A 519 34.09 16.77 -14.02
C VAL A 519 32.58 16.94 -14.02
N GLN A 520 32.12 18.14 -13.71
CA GLN A 520 30.71 18.46 -13.70
C GLN A 520 30.42 19.48 -14.80
N VAL A 521 29.58 19.08 -15.75
CA VAL A 521 29.08 19.97 -16.80
C VAL A 521 27.71 20.44 -16.37
N VAL A 522 27.57 21.74 -16.13
CA VAL A 522 26.28 22.36 -15.80
C VAL A 522 25.85 23.20 -17.00
N ILE A 523 24.77 22.79 -17.65
CA ILE A 523 24.17 23.56 -18.74
C ILE A 523 23.03 24.37 -18.14
N ASN A 524 23.19 25.70 -18.19
CA ASN A 524 22.17 26.62 -17.73
C ASN A 524 21.41 27.16 -18.94
N THR A 525 20.22 26.63 -19.19
CA THR A 525 19.34 27.15 -20.24
C THR A 525 18.58 28.35 -19.67
N GLY A 526 19.19 29.53 -19.76
CA GLY A 526 18.58 30.78 -19.31
C GLY A 526 17.44 31.23 -20.23
N ASP A 527 16.47 31.94 -19.65
CA ASP A 527 15.24 32.37 -20.30
C ASP A 527 15.47 33.26 -21.55
N ASN A 528 14.80 32.90 -22.65
CA ASN A 528 14.49 33.54 -23.95
C ASN A 528 15.30 34.74 -24.51
N ARG A 529 16.50 35.04 -24.01
CA ARG A 529 17.38 36.11 -24.52
C ARG A 529 18.77 35.58 -24.88
N GLY A 530 18.80 34.50 -25.64
CA GLY A 530 19.79 34.26 -26.70
C GLY A 530 21.28 34.30 -26.34
N VAL A 531 21.67 33.90 -25.12
CA VAL A 531 23.08 33.60 -24.82
C VAL A 531 23.15 32.36 -23.92
N ASP A 532 23.45 31.20 -24.51
CA ASP A 532 23.76 29.98 -23.78
C ASP A 532 25.15 30.12 -23.14
N ASN A 533 25.19 30.31 -21.82
CA ASN A 533 26.45 30.26 -21.08
C ASN A 533 26.66 28.84 -20.53
N THR A 534 27.50 28.07 -21.20
CA THR A 534 28.00 26.80 -20.64
C THR A 534 29.11 27.11 -19.63
N VAL A 535 28.85 26.85 -18.35
CA VAL A 535 29.86 27.00 -17.30
C VAL A 535 30.41 25.62 -16.95
N LEU A 536 31.65 25.36 -17.37
CA LEU A 536 32.36 24.13 -17.01
C LEU A 536 33.06 24.33 -15.66
N THR A 537 32.71 23.53 -14.67
CA THR A 537 33.36 23.56 -13.36
C THR A 537 33.95 22.18 -13.09
N TYR A 538 35.24 22.10 -12.74
CA TYR A 538 35.86 20.84 -12.34
C TYR A 538 36.41 20.97 -10.93
N THR A 539 36.21 19.91 -10.14
CA THR A 539 36.71 19.83 -8.76
C THR A 539 37.63 18.63 -8.66
N VAL A 540 38.88 18.88 -8.29
CA VAL A 540 39.85 17.81 -8.02
C VAL A 540 39.84 17.57 -6.51
N ILE A 541 39.36 16.40 -6.09
CA ILE A 541 39.34 16.01 -4.69
C ILE A 541 40.51 15.04 -4.47
N PRO A 542 41.60 15.47 -3.80
CA PRO A 542 42.64 14.54 -3.41
C PRO A 542 42.10 13.62 -2.30
N LEU A 543 42.09 12.31 -2.54
CA LEU A 543 41.83 11.34 -1.49
C LEU A 543 42.99 11.36 -0.46
N PRO A 544 42.74 11.01 0.81
CA PRO A 544 43.82 10.85 1.78
C PRO A 544 44.78 9.79 1.27
N THR A 545 45.97 10.22 0.86
CA THR A 545 47.01 9.32 0.35
C THR A 545 47.52 8.45 1.49
N ALA A 546 47.69 7.14 1.23
CA ALA A 546 48.63 6.35 2.00
C ALA A 546 50.00 7.07 1.99
N PRO A 547 50.79 7.02 3.09
CA PRO A 547 52.02 7.82 3.25
C PRO A 547 53.12 7.57 2.20
N GLU A 548 52.92 6.60 1.30
CA GLU A 548 53.87 6.18 0.27
C GLU A 548 53.61 6.79 -1.12
N CYS A 549 52.58 7.63 -1.30
CA CYS A 549 52.28 8.22 -2.62
C CYS A 549 53.12 9.51 -2.90
N PRO A 550 53.88 9.59 -4.00
CA PRO A 550 54.68 10.76 -4.33
C PRO A 550 53.82 11.95 -4.81
N THR A 551 53.97 13.11 -4.17
CA THR A 551 53.16 14.31 -4.43
C THR A 551 53.64 15.16 -5.60
N SER A 552 54.83 14.90 -6.15
CA SER A 552 55.52 15.77 -7.11
C SER A 552 55.17 15.57 -8.59
N GLY A 553 54.29 14.61 -8.94
CA GLY A 553 53.91 14.33 -10.34
C GLY A 553 52.44 14.64 -10.71
N VAL A 554 51.59 14.96 -9.73
CA VAL A 554 50.13 14.94 -9.93
C VAL A 554 49.63 16.17 -10.69
N SER A 555 50.24 17.35 -10.50
CA SER A 555 49.74 18.59 -11.13
C SER A 555 49.92 18.63 -12.65
N GLY A 556 51.01 18.06 -13.19
CA GLY A 556 51.30 18.07 -14.64
C GLY A 556 50.42 17.11 -15.45
N VAL A 557 50.11 15.94 -14.88
CA VAL A 557 49.28 14.92 -15.54
C VAL A 557 47.81 15.36 -15.58
N VAL A 558 47.31 15.96 -14.51
CA VAL A 558 45.91 16.41 -14.40
C VAL A 558 45.57 17.53 -15.40
N VAL A 559 46.46 18.51 -15.57
CA VAL A 559 46.24 19.62 -16.53
C VAL A 559 46.26 19.12 -17.98
N SER A 560 47.16 18.18 -18.30
CA SER A 560 47.29 17.62 -19.64
C SER A 560 46.11 16.72 -20.02
N LEU A 561 45.57 15.95 -19.07
CA LEU A 561 44.40 15.09 -19.30
C LEU A 561 43.11 15.91 -19.47
N ALA A 562 42.95 16.99 -18.70
CA ALA A 562 41.80 17.90 -18.84
C ALA A 562 41.74 18.54 -20.24
N HIS A 563 42.89 18.86 -20.84
CA HIS A 563 42.95 19.38 -22.21
C HIS A 563 42.64 18.31 -23.27
N LEU A 564 42.86 17.03 -22.97
CA LEU A 564 42.64 15.91 -23.88
C LEU A 564 41.21 15.36 -23.82
N LEU A 565 40.54 15.47 -22.67
CA LEU A 565 39.17 15.00 -22.45
C LEU A 565 38.10 16.04 -22.85
N LEU A 566 38.48 17.32 -22.96
CA LEU A 566 37.59 18.40 -23.36
C LEU A 566 36.94 18.19 -24.74
N PRO A 567 37.66 17.78 -25.80
CA PRO A 567 37.06 17.50 -27.10
C PRO A 567 36.16 16.27 -27.08
N LEU A 568 36.49 15.26 -26.25
CA LEU A 568 35.72 14.02 -26.15
C LEU A 568 34.38 14.24 -25.43
N ALA A 569 34.38 15.03 -24.36
CA ALA A 569 33.16 15.46 -23.68
C ALA A 569 32.27 16.30 -24.61
N LEU A 570 32.86 17.20 -25.42
CA LEU A 570 32.12 17.99 -26.40
C LEU A 570 31.47 17.13 -27.51
N VAL A 571 32.13 16.04 -27.91
CA VAL A 571 31.63 15.08 -28.93
C VAL A 571 30.54 14.16 -28.37
N LEU A 572 30.55 13.85 -27.07
CA LEU A 572 29.48 13.08 -26.42
C LEU A 572 28.25 13.93 -26.08
N LEU A 573 28.40 15.26 -26.12
CA LEU A 573 27.35 16.26 -25.85
C LEU A 573 26.64 16.75 -27.12
N LEU A 574 27.30 16.69 -28.28
CA LEU A 574 26.71 16.87 -29.62
C LEU A 574 26.04 15.56 -30.07
#